data_AF-A0A954HUN7-F1
#
_entry.id   AF-A0A954HUN7-F1
#
_cell.length_a   1.000
_cell.length_b   1.000
_cell.length_c   1.000
_cell.angle_alpha   90.00
_cell.angle_beta   90.00
_cell.angle_gamma   90.00
#
_symmetry.space_group_name_H-M   'P 1'
#
loop_
_entity.id
_entity.type
_entity.pdbx_description
1 polymer ?
#
loop_
_entity_poly.entity_id
_entity_poly.type
_entity_poly.pdbx_seq_one_letter_code
_entity_poly.pdbx_strand_id
1 'polypeptide(L)'
;MGLQSITSLTMLQGMRDNDPAQWARFVDLYSGLVYEWCRRSGIPQHDAADVVQEVFRAVAGSISEFRRDQNHASFHGWLWAITRHKSMDHFRAKAGQPHALGGSTANAQVQQLPQPFPEQPDAETFCADARLIYLQALELLQTEFE
;
A
#
# COMPACT_ATOMS: atom_id res chain seq x y z
N MET A 1 -0.73 20.54 8.85
CA MET A 1 -1.12 20.71 7.43
C MET A 1 -1.24 19.32 6.84
N GLY A 2 -2.44 18.74 6.81
CA GLY A 2 -2.63 17.29 6.68
C GLY A 2 -2.56 16.78 5.24
N LEU A 3 -2.13 15.52 5.05
CA LEU A 3 -2.10 14.76 3.78
C LEU A 3 -3.42 14.76 2.99
N GLN A 4 -4.52 15.21 3.60
CA GLN A 4 -5.82 15.46 2.96
C GLN A 4 -5.71 16.33 1.70
N SER A 5 -4.61 17.09 1.52
CA SER A 5 -4.42 18.01 0.41
C SER A 5 -3.72 17.43 -0.83
N ILE A 6 -3.13 16.23 -0.78
CA ILE A 6 -2.29 15.73 -1.88
C ILE A 6 -3.09 14.86 -2.86
N THR A 7 -3.98 14.00 -2.37
CA THR A 7 -4.91 13.28 -3.25
C THR A 7 -6.02 14.22 -3.69
N SER A 8 -5.91 14.72 -4.93
CA SER A 8 -6.93 15.60 -5.51
C SER A 8 -8.23 14.82 -5.79
N LEU A 9 -9.36 15.52 -5.71
CA LEU A 9 -10.66 14.94 -6.09
C LEU A 9 -10.66 14.50 -7.57
N THR A 10 -9.94 15.24 -8.41
CA THR A 10 -9.78 14.95 -9.85
C THR A 10 -9.05 13.63 -10.09
N MET A 11 -7.98 13.34 -9.34
CA MET A 11 -7.28 12.06 -9.44
C MET A 11 -8.19 10.90 -9.05
N LEU A 12 -8.90 11.02 -7.93
CA LEU A 12 -9.85 10.00 -7.48
C LEU A 12 -10.98 9.77 -8.49
N GLN A 13 -11.52 10.84 -9.06
CA GLN A 13 -12.58 10.74 -10.05
C GLN A 13 -12.09 10.08 -11.34
N GLY A 14 -10.94 10.50 -11.87
CA GLY A 14 -10.38 9.89 -13.07
C GLY A 14 -9.98 8.41 -12.87
N MET A 15 -9.50 8.02 -11.69
CA MET A 15 -9.28 6.60 -11.37
C MET A 15 -10.58 5.79 -11.44
N ARG A 16 -11.71 6.34 -10.95
CA ARG A 16 -13.03 5.69 -11.03
C ARG A 16 -13.53 5.58 -12.47
N ASP A 17 -13.23 6.59 -13.29
CA ASP A 17 -13.57 6.61 -14.71
C ASP A 17 -12.59 5.79 -15.56
N ASN A 18 -11.64 5.09 -14.92
CA ASN A 18 -10.60 4.27 -15.54
C ASN A 18 -9.70 5.05 -16.51
N ASP A 19 -9.45 6.34 -16.22
CA ASP A 19 -8.54 7.19 -16.97
C ASP A 19 -7.09 6.72 -16.80
N PRO A 20 -6.42 6.23 -17.86
CA PRO A 20 -5.05 5.73 -17.76
C PRO A 20 -4.05 6.78 -17.26
N ALA A 21 -4.25 8.06 -17.57
CA ALA A 21 -3.33 9.12 -17.17
C ALA A 21 -3.41 9.40 -15.67
N GLN A 22 -4.61 9.34 -15.08
CA GLN A 22 -4.78 9.49 -13.63
C GLN A 22 -4.30 8.26 -12.87
N TRP A 23 -4.47 7.07 -13.46
CA TRP A 23 -3.88 5.84 -12.93
C TRP A 23 -2.35 5.87 -12.92
N ALA A 24 -1.72 6.31 -14.01
CA ALA A 24 -0.27 6.48 -14.07
C ALA A 24 0.23 7.44 -12.99
N ARG A 25 -0.36 8.64 -12.90
CA ARG A 25 -0.03 9.62 -11.86
C ARG A 25 -0.21 9.08 -10.44
N PHE A 26 -1.27 8.31 -10.19
CA PHE A 26 -1.50 7.68 -8.90
C PHE A 26 -0.40 6.66 -8.57
N VAL A 27 -0.08 5.76 -9.51
CA VAL A 27 0.97 4.75 -9.32
C VAL A 27 2.31 5.42 -9.08
N ASP A 28 2.68 6.42 -9.88
CA ASP A 28 3.95 7.12 -9.73
C ASP A 28 4.08 7.79 -8.36
N LEU A 29 2.99 8.39 -7.86
CA LEU A 29 2.97 9.10 -6.60
C LEU A 29 3.00 8.17 -5.37
N TYR A 30 2.31 7.03 -5.45
CA TYR A 30 2.08 6.15 -4.30
C TYR A 30 2.95 4.89 -4.26
N SER A 31 3.65 4.54 -5.35
CA SER A 31 4.48 3.31 -5.40
C SER A 31 5.55 3.28 -4.31
N GLY A 32 6.31 4.36 -4.15
CA GLY A 32 7.35 4.44 -3.12
C GLY A 32 6.78 4.31 -1.70
N LEU A 33 5.62 4.92 -1.45
CA LEU A 33 4.95 4.86 -0.16
C LEU A 33 4.46 3.44 0.17
N VAL A 34 3.73 2.81 -0.75
CA VAL A 34 3.18 1.46 -0.55
C VAL A 34 4.33 0.45 -0.42
N TYR A 35 5.40 0.62 -1.19
CA TYR A 35 6.60 -0.20 -1.08
C TYR A 35 7.23 -0.06 0.33
N GLU A 36 7.41 1.16 0.83
CA GLU A 36 7.96 1.39 2.18
C GLU A 36 7.08 0.75 3.27
N TRP A 37 5.76 0.83 3.14
CA TRP A 37 4.85 0.14 4.05
C TRP A 37 4.99 -1.38 4.01
N CYS A 38 5.14 -1.96 2.81
CA CYS A 38 5.42 -3.39 2.67
C CYS A 38 6.73 -3.76 3.38
N ARG A 39 7.79 -2.96 3.20
CA ARG A 39 9.10 -3.18 3.84
C ARG A 39 9.02 -3.07 5.37
N ARG A 40 8.33 -2.05 5.88
CA ARG A 40 8.08 -1.86 7.33
C ARG A 40 7.23 -2.97 7.93
N SER A 41 6.35 -3.59 7.14
CA SER A 41 5.57 -4.76 7.57
C SER A 41 6.39 -6.05 7.65
N GLY A 42 7.68 -6.01 7.30
CA GLY A 42 8.58 -7.17 7.35
C GLY A 42 8.65 -7.99 6.07
N ILE A 43 8.00 -7.54 4.98
CA ILE A 43 8.07 -8.24 3.69
C ILE A 43 9.48 -8.10 3.10
N PRO A 44 10.13 -9.20 2.68
CA PRO A 44 11.43 -9.16 2.01
C PRO A 44 11.42 -8.30 0.75
N GLN A 45 12.55 -7.67 0.42
CA GLN A 45 12.65 -6.76 -0.73
C GLN A 45 12.26 -7.43 -2.05
N HIS A 46 12.60 -8.70 -2.21
CA HIS A 46 12.28 -9.47 -3.42
C HIS A 46 10.78 -9.77 -3.57
N ASP A 47 10.04 -9.85 -2.46
CA ASP A 47 8.59 -10.10 -2.46
C ASP A 47 7.78 -8.79 -2.43
N ALA A 48 8.39 -7.67 -2.03
CA ALA A 48 7.69 -6.40 -1.83
C ALA A 48 7.08 -5.83 -3.12
N ALA A 49 7.76 -5.97 -4.26
CA ALA A 49 7.25 -5.52 -5.55
C ALA A 49 5.95 -6.24 -5.95
N ASP A 50 5.87 -7.55 -5.68
CA ASP A 50 4.68 -8.35 -5.97
C ASP A 50 3.52 -7.92 -5.08
N VAL A 51 3.77 -7.69 -3.78
CA VAL A 51 2.72 -7.21 -2.86
C VAL A 51 2.24 -5.81 -3.23
N VAL A 52 3.13 -4.91 -3.68
CA VAL A 52 2.74 -3.58 -4.20
C VAL A 52 1.79 -3.73 -5.40
N GLN A 53 2.05 -4.65 -6.32
CA GLN A 53 1.14 -4.92 -7.43
C GLN A 53 -0.23 -5.44 -6.96
N GLU A 54 -0.27 -6.34 -5.98
CA GLU A 54 -1.52 -6.82 -5.39
C GLU A 54 -2.31 -5.71 -4.69
N VAL A 55 -1.62 -4.76 -4.06
CA VAL A 55 -2.24 -3.56 -3.47
C VAL A 55 -2.89 -2.72 -4.56
N PHE A 56 -2.17 -2.36 -5.62
CA PHE A 56 -2.76 -1.55 -6.69
C PHE A 56 -3.88 -2.25 -7.45
N ARG A 57 -3.80 -3.58 -7.61
CA ARG A 57 -4.91 -4.37 -8.14
C ARG A 57 -6.15 -4.30 -7.25
N ALA A 58 -5.97 -4.38 -5.92
CA ALA A 58 -7.07 -4.24 -4.98
C ALA A 58 -7.64 -2.82 -4.95
N VAL A 59 -6.80 -1.79 -5.09
CA VAL A 59 -7.25 -0.40 -5.25
C VAL A 59 -8.12 -0.27 -6.50
N ALA A 60 -7.68 -0.80 -7.65
CA ALA A 60 -8.47 -0.77 -8.89
C ALA A 60 -9.82 -1.46 -8.77
N GLY A 61 -9.89 -2.59 -8.04
CA GLY A 61 -11.15 -3.29 -7.77
C GLY A 61 -12.10 -2.55 -6.83
N SER A 62 -11.58 -1.71 -5.92
CA SER A 62 -12.36 -1.13 -4.82
C SER A 62 -12.54 0.39 -4.90
N ILE A 63 -11.90 1.08 -5.85
CA ILE A 63 -11.91 2.56 -5.93
C ILE A 63 -13.30 3.15 -6.23
N SER A 64 -14.15 2.41 -6.94
CA SER A 64 -15.53 2.80 -7.24
C SER A 64 -16.40 2.88 -5.98
N GLU A 65 -16.11 2.05 -4.98
CA GLU A 65 -16.83 1.98 -3.70
C GLU A 65 -16.27 2.93 -2.64
N PHE A 66 -15.01 3.35 -2.78
CA PHE A 66 -14.38 4.27 -1.83
C PHE A 66 -15.17 5.58 -1.74
N ARG A 67 -15.66 5.95 -0.54
CA ARG A 67 -16.29 7.25 -0.28
C ARG A 67 -15.56 7.99 0.83
N ARG A 68 -15.12 9.21 0.53
CA ARG A 68 -14.31 10.05 1.44
C ARG A 68 -15.10 10.55 2.66
N ASP A 69 -16.43 10.61 2.56
CA ASP A 69 -17.32 11.18 3.59
C ASP A 69 -17.84 10.14 4.60
N GLN A 70 -18.04 8.89 4.21
CA GLN A 70 -18.77 7.90 5.03
C GLN A 70 -18.08 7.52 6.36
N ASN A 71 -16.76 7.68 6.49
CA ASN A 71 -16.01 7.25 7.68
C ASN A 71 -15.01 8.27 8.23
N HIS A 72 -15.04 9.53 7.77
CA HIS A 72 -13.91 10.48 7.96
C HIS A 72 -12.55 9.91 7.52
N ALA A 73 -12.56 8.82 6.76
CA ALA A 73 -11.38 8.08 6.36
C ALA A 73 -10.70 8.84 5.23
N SER A 74 -9.48 9.30 5.50
CA SER A 74 -8.62 9.82 4.44
C SER A 74 -8.34 8.70 3.43
N PHE A 75 -8.15 9.08 2.15
CA PHE A 75 -7.72 8.13 1.13
C PHE A 75 -6.45 7.38 1.55
N HIS A 76 -5.53 8.09 2.22
CA HIS A 76 -4.33 7.51 2.79
C HIS A 76 -4.61 6.40 3.81
N GLY A 77 -5.53 6.63 4.75
CA GLY A 77 -5.93 5.60 5.72
C GLY A 77 -6.61 4.39 5.06
N TRP A 78 -7.38 4.61 4.01
CA TRP A 78 -7.97 3.54 3.20
C TRP A 78 -6.90 2.74 2.44
N LEU A 79 -5.93 3.41 1.82
CA LEU A 79 -4.80 2.77 1.14
C LEU A 79 -3.92 1.98 2.13
N TRP A 80 -3.70 2.52 3.33
CA TRP A 80 -3.03 1.83 4.43
C TRP A 80 -3.75 0.52 4.79
N ALA A 81 -5.08 0.58 4.94
CA ALA A 81 -5.88 -0.60 5.25
C ALA A 81 -5.78 -1.67 4.15
N ILE A 82 -5.82 -1.29 2.87
CA ILE A 82 -5.60 -2.24 1.76
C ILE A 82 -4.20 -2.85 1.84
N THR A 83 -3.17 -2.03 2.04
CA THR A 83 -1.78 -2.48 2.12
C THR A 83 -1.59 -3.47 3.27
N ARG A 84 -2.14 -3.15 4.45
CA ARG A 84 -2.15 -4.04 5.61
C ARG A 84 -2.75 -5.40 5.28
N HIS A 85 -3.94 -5.42 4.68
CA HIS A 85 -4.62 -6.67 4.33
C HIS A 85 -3.77 -7.50 3.36
N LYS A 86 -3.20 -6.88 2.33
CA LYS A 86 -2.33 -7.58 1.37
C LYS A 86 -1.03 -8.10 1.98
N SER A 87 -0.43 -7.35 2.90
CA SER A 87 0.72 -7.86 3.67
C SER A 87 0.35 -9.07 4.52
N MET A 88 -0.81 -9.05 5.18
CA MET A 88 -1.28 -10.21 5.94
C MET A 88 -1.56 -11.43 5.06
N ASP A 89 -2.16 -11.22 3.89
CA ASP A 89 -2.41 -12.29 2.91
C ASP A 89 -1.10 -12.92 2.43
N HIS A 90 -0.07 -12.11 2.16
CA HIS A 90 1.27 -12.58 1.81
C HIS A 90 1.86 -13.51 2.89
N PHE A 91 1.83 -13.09 4.17
CA PHE A 91 2.34 -13.91 5.26
C PHE A 91 1.53 -15.20 5.47
N ARG A 92 0.21 -15.14 5.32
CA ARG A 92 -0.66 -16.33 5.37
C ARG A 92 -0.35 -17.31 4.27
N ALA A 93 -0.12 -16.82 3.05
CA ALA A 93 0.25 -17.66 1.92
C ALA A 93 1.60 -18.35 2.14
N LYS A 94 2.62 -17.63 2.64
CA LYS A 94 3.94 -18.22 2.97
C LYS A 94 3.87 -19.23 4.11
N ALA A 95 3.06 -18.98 5.14
CA ALA A 95 2.87 -19.92 6.26
C ALA A 95 2.12 -21.19 5.84
N GLY A 96 1.23 -21.09 4.85
CA GLY A 96 0.49 -22.23 4.29
C GLY A 96 1.22 -23.00 3.20
N GLN A 97 2.37 -22.52 2.71
CA GLN A 97 3.20 -23.28 1.76
C GLN A 97 3.92 -24.42 2.51
N PRO A 98 3.61 -25.69 2.23
CA PRO A 98 4.40 -26.78 2.77
C PRO A 98 5.82 -26.64 2.24
N HIS A 99 6.76 -26.30 3.13
CA HIS A 99 8.18 -26.39 2.79
C HIS A 99 8.43 -27.83 2.36
N ALA A 100 8.69 -28.04 1.07
CA ALA A 100 9.12 -29.31 0.52
C ALA A 100 10.57 -29.58 0.96
N LEU A 101 10.75 -29.79 2.27
CA LEU A 101 11.92 -30.41 2.86
C LEU A 101 11.38 -31.65 3.57
N GLY A 102 11.62 -32.82 2.97
CA GLY A 102 11.30 -34.10 3.57
C GLY A 102 12.00 -34.23 4.91
N GLY A 103 11.24 -34.05 6.00
CA GLY A 103 11.73 -34.15 7.36
C GLY A 103 10.58 -33.90 8.34
N SER A 104 10.37 -34.83 9.27
CA SER A 104 9.23 -34.91 10.19
C SER A 104 9.22 -33.85 11.30
N THR A 105 9.27 -32.56 10.93
CA THR A 105 9.21 -31.41 11.85
C THR A 105 8.27 -30.31 11.34
N ALA A 106 7.27 -30.65 10.53
CA ALA A 106 6.44 -29.68 9.81
C ALA A 106 5.29 -29.03 10.62
N ASN A 107 5.13 -29.29 11.93
CA ASN A 107 3.89 -28.93 12.65
C ASN A 107 4.04 -28.01 13.88
N ALA A 108 5.14 -27.27 14.04
CA ALA A 108 5.38 -26.47 15.24
C ALA A 108 5.51 -24.94 15.04
N GLN A 109 5.30 -24.40 13.83
CA GLN A 109 5.64 -22.99 13.53
C GLN A 109 4.46 -22.12 13.07
N VAL A 110 3.23 -22.46 13.46
CA VAL A 110 2.04 -21.62 13.13
C VAL A 110 1.84 -20.45 14.12
N GLN A 111 2.57 -20.39 15.24
CA GLN A 111 2.18 -19.51 16.35
C GLN A 111 2.88 -18.14 16.47
N GLN A 112 3.80 -17.76 15.59
CA GLN A 112 4.43 -16.43 15.70
C GLN A 112 4.67 -15.82 14.32
N LEU A 113 3.59 -15.46 13.63
CA LEU A 113 3.70 -14.37 12.66
C LEU A 113 3.89 -13.09 13.46
N PRO A 114 5.03 -12.38 13.34
CA PRO A 114 5.08 -11.00 13.81
C PRO A 114 3.92 -10.28 13.12
N GLN A 115 3.06 -9.59 13.88
CA GLN A 115 2.19 -8.58 13.30
C GLN A 115 2.85 -7.21 13.52
N PRO A 116 3.85 -6.83 12.71
CA PRO A 116 4.53 -5.55 12.89
C PRO A 116 3.73 -4.39 12.27
N PHE A 117 2.59 -4.66 11.61
CA PHE A 117 1.81 -3.62 10.93
C PHE A 117 0.60 -3.20 11.77
N PRO A 118 0.63 -2.00 12.40
CA PRO A 118 -0.46 -1.53 13.23
C PRO A 118 -1.74 -1.34 12.40
N GLU A 119 -2.89 -1.47 13.05
CA GLU A 119 -4.21 -1.33 12.40
C GLU A 119 -4.39 0.07 11.80
N GLN A 120 -3.85 1.08 12.46
CA GLN A 120 -3.79 2.46 12.00
C GLN A 120 -2.35 2.99 12.10
N PRO A 121 -1.91 3.83 11.16
CA PRO A 121 -0.62 4.50 11.29
C PRO A 121 -0.68 5.50 12.46
N ASP A 122 0.38 5.56 13.25
CA ASP A 122 0.55 6.65 14.22
C ASP A 122 0.80 8.00 13.52
N ALA A 123 0.71 9.09 14.28
CA ALA A 123 0.87 10.44 13.75
C ALA A 123 2.25 10.69 13.13
N GLU A 124 3.30 10.05 13.68
CA GLU A 124 4.67 10.16 13.17
C GLU A 124 4.82 9.47 11.81
N THR A 125 4.28 8.26 11.68
CA THR A 125 4.20 7.51 10.42
C THR A 125 3.46 8.32 9.38
N PHE A 126 2.28 8.83 9.72
CA PHE A 126 1.50 9.65 8.81
C PHE A 126 2.25 10.90 8.34
N CYS A 127 3.06 11.52 9.21
CA CYS A 127 3.90 12.66 8.84
C CYS A 127 5.05 12.26 7.90
N ALA A 128 5.72 11.14 8.17
CA ALA A 128 6.76 10.60 7.31
C ALA A 128 6.23 10.23 5.92
N ASP A 129 5.01 9.67 5.87
CA ASP A 129 4.33 9.34 4.63
C ASP A 129 4.05 10.59 3.77
N ALA A 130 3.67 11.72 4.40
CA ALA A 130 3.52 13.01 3.71
C ALA A 130 4.79 13.42 2.96
N ARG A 131 5.94 13.25 3.63
CA ARG A 131 7.24 13.62 3.09
C ARG A 131 7.58 12.75 1.88
N LEU A 132 7.35 11.43 1.94
CA LEU A 132 7.61 10.54 0.81
C LEU A 132 6.78 10.91 -0.42
N ILE A 133 5.48 11.12 -0.22
CA ILE A 133 4.58 11.56 -1.30
C ILE A 133 5.05 12.90 -1.87
N TYR A 134 5.46 13.85 -1.02
CA TYR A 134 5.93 15.16 -1.46
C TYR A 134 7.22 15.07 -2.28
N LEU A 135 8.20 14.25 -1.86
CA LEU A 135 9.43 14.05 -2.62
C LEU A 135 9.14 13.43 -3.99
N GLN A 136 8.26 12.43 -4.03
CA GLN A 136 7.83 11.80 -5.28
C GLN A 136 7.11 12.80 -6.21
N ALA A 137 6.26 13.66 -5.64
CA ALA A 137 5.58 14.70 -6.40
C ALA A 137 6.57 15.74 -6.97
N LEU A 138 7.63 16.07 -6.24
CA LEU A 138 8.69 16.96 -6.74
C LEU A 138 9.46 16.32 -7.90
N GLU A 139 9.80 15.04 -7.80
CA GLU A 139 10.46 14.30 -8.88
C GLU A 139 9.60 14.27 -10.15
N LEU A 140 8.30 14.03 -10.01
CA LEU A 140 7.37 14.04 -11.15
C LEU A 140 7.28 15.42 -11.82
N LEU A 141 7.26 16.50 -11.04
CA LEU A 141 7.28 17.85 -11.58
C LEU A 141 8.59 18.16 -12.31
N GLN A 142 9.74 17.67 -11.83
CA GLN A 142 11.02 17.88 -12.50
C GLN A 142 11.09 17.15 -13.85
N THR A 143 10.46 15.98 -13.96
CA THR A 143 10.47 15.17 -15.18
C THR A 143 9.54 15.74 -16.28
N GLU A 144 8.54 16.56 -15.94
CA GLU A 144 7.63 17.20 -16.92
C GLU A 144 8.26 18.43 -17.63
N PHE A 145 9.42 18.94 -17.17
CA PHE A 145 10.08 20.15 -17.72
C PHE A 145 11.39 19.88 -18.49
N GLU A 146 11.74 18.61 -18.75
CA GLU A 146 12.82 18.21 -19.68
C GLU A 146 12.28 17.75 -21.04
#